data_AF-A0A2T1CNE5-F1
#
_entry.id   AF-A0A2T1CNE5-F1
#
_cell.length_a   1.000
_cell.length_b   1.000
_cell.length_c   1.000
_cell.angle_alpha   90.00
_cell.angle_beta   90.00
_cell.angle_gamma   90.00
#
_symmetry.space_group_name_H-M   'P 1'
#
loop_
_entity.id
_entity.type
_entity.pdbx_description
1 polymer ?
#
loop_
_entity_poly.entity_id
_entity_poly.type
_entity_poly.pdbx_seq_one_letter_code
_entity_poly.pdbx_strand_id
1 'polypeptide(L)' 'GILDQILPEPIGGAHSDPLKAAATLKQALLQNLDELLAMSHQQRRNLRYQKFRSIGMFAEVPA' A
#
# COMPACT_ATOMS: atom_id res chain seq x y z
N GLY A 1 -9.00 1.55 -1.67
CA GLY A 1 -9.04 0.08 -1.52
C GLY A 1 -8.30 -0.32 -0.25
N ILE A 2 -8.22 -1.62 0.05
CA ILE A 2 -7.46 -2.10 1.23
C ILE A 2 -5.95 -2.04 0.97
N LEU A 3 -5.52 -2.53 -0.20
CA LEU A 3 -4.15 -2.42 -0.70
C LEU A 3 -4.00 -1.16 -1.58
N ASP A 4 -2.79 -0.58 -1.57
CA ASP A 4 -2.47 0.61 -2.35
C ASP A 4 -1.89 0.28 -3.73
N GLN A 5 -1.05 -0.77 -3.82
CA GLN A 5 -0.39 -1.19 -5.05
C GLN A 5 -0.28 -2.71 -5.14
N ILE A 6 -0.27 -3.23 -6.36
CA ILE A 6 0.06 -4.62 -6.69
C ILE A 6 1.30 -4.58 -7.56
N LEU A 7 2.35 -5.31 -7.17
CA LEU A 7 3.60 -5.34 -7.91
C LEU A 7 3.63 -6.55 -8.87
N PRO A 8 4.16 -6.39 -10.10
CA PRO A 8 4.28 -7.49 -11.02
C PRO A 8 5.39 -8.45 -10.58
N GLU A 9 5.13 -9.75 -10.70
CA GLU A 9 6.14 -10.78 -10.48
C GLU A 9 7.00 -11.03 -11.74
N PRO A 10 8.22 -11.55 -11.59
CA PRO A 10 9.02 -12.08 -12.70
C PRO A 10 8.30 -13.21 -13.46
N ILE A 11 8.76 -13.47 -14.68
CA ILE A 11 8.28 -14.62 -15.47
C ILE A 11 8.62 -15.91 -14.71
N GLY A 12 7.61 -16.73 -14.44
CA GLY A 12 7.74 -17.92 -13.59
C GLY A 12 7.53 -17.69 -12.09
N GLY A 13 7.24 -16.45 -11.68
CA GLY A 13 6.92 -16.07 -10.31
C GLY A 13 8.11 -15.55 -9.50
N ALA A 14 7.85 -15.02 -8.31
CA ALA A 14 8.92 -14.46 -7.46
C ALA A 14 9.99 -15.48 -7.04
N HIS A 15 9.64 -16.77 -6.99
CA HIS A 15 10.58 -17.85 -6.65
C HIS A 15 11.52 -18.21 -7.81
N SER A 16 11.16 -17.95 -9.07
CA SER A 16 12.00 -18.26 -10.23
C SER A 16 13.14 -17.24 -10.39
N ASP A 17 12.91 -15.98 -10.03
CA ASP A 17 13.92 -14.91 -10.01
C ASP A 17 13.76 -14.02 -8.76
N PRO A 18 14.27 -14.48 -7.61
CA PRO A 18 14.13 -13.76 -6.35
C PRO A 18 14.84 -12.41 -6.34
N LEU A 19 15.95 -12.26 -7.09
CA LEU A 19 16.70 -11.02 -7.16
C LEU A 19 15.91 -9.95 -7.89
N LYS A 20 15.28 -10.29 -9.01
CA LYS A 20 14.41 -9.37 -9.74
C LYS A 20 13.17 -9.00 -8.93
N ALA A 21 12.53 -9.97 -8.27
CA ALA A 21 11.40 -9.70 -7.39
C ALA A 21 11.79 -8.75 -6.24
N ALA A 22 12.95 -8.97 -5.61
CA ALA A 22 13.46 -8.10 -4.56
C ALA A 22 13.77 -6.68 -5.08
N ALA A 23 14.31 -6.55 -6.29
CA ALA A 23 14.57 -5.25 -6.92
C ALA A 23 13.26 -4.48 -7.17
N THR A 24 12.24 -5.14 -7.72
CA THR A 24 10.90 -4.55 -7.91
C THR A 24 10.28 -4.11 -6.58
N LEU A 25 10.35 -4.96 -5.55
CA LEU A 25 9.87 -4.62 -4.22
C LEU A 25 10.62 -3.43 -3.63
N LYS A 26 11.95 -3.43 -3.69
CA LYS A 26 12.80 -2.34 -3.19
C LYS A 26 12.44 -1.01 -3.83
N GLN A 27 12.29 -0.99 -5.16
CA GLN A 27 11.94 0.24 -5.88
C GLN A 27 10.60 0.79 -5.38
N ALA A 28 9.59 -0.07 -5.24
CA ALA A 28 8.28 0.38 -4.83
C ALA A 28 8.25 0.83 -3.36
N LEU A 29 9.00 0.16 -2.47
CA LEU A 29 9.14 0.58 -1.07
C LEU A 29 9.79 1.97 -0.96
N LEU A 30 10.86 2.22 -1.73
CA LEU A 30 11.54 3.52 -1.73
C LEU A 30 10.60 4.64 -2.21
N GLN A 31 9.87 4.42 -3.30
CA GLN A 31 8.91 5.39 -3.82
C GLN A 31 7.83 5.74 -2.78
N ASN A 32 7.19 4.73 -2.18
CA ASN A 32 6.17 4.96 -1.15
C ASN A 32 6.76 5.64 0.10
N LEU A 33 7.99 5.30 0.47
CA LEU A 33 8.64 5.91 1.62
C LEU A 33 8.94 7.39 1.36
N ASP A 34 9.44 7.74 0.17
CA ASP A 34 9.72 9.12 -0.21
C ASP A 34 8.45 9.99 -0.18
N GLU A 35 7.34 9.47 -0.71
CA GLU A 35 6.03 10.14 -0.65
C GLU A 35 5.58 10.36 0.80
N LEU A 36 5.71 9.35 1.66
CA LEU A 36 5.34 9.46 3.07
C LEU A 36 6.26 10.43 3.82
N LEU A 37 7.55 10.46 3.51
CA LEU A 37 8.53 11.34 4.16
C LEU A 37 8.30 12.81 3.79
N ALA A 38 7.79 13.10 2.59
CA ALA A 38 7.38 14.45 2.20
C ALA A 38 6.18 15.00 3.01
N MET A 39 5.44 14.15 3.72
CA MET A 39 4.31 14.55 4.55
C MET A 39 4.74 14.88 5.99
N SER A 40 4.06 15.84 6.61
CA SER A 40 4.18 16.08 8.05
C SER A 40 3.67 14.90 8.89
N HIS A 41 4.12 14.81 10.13
CA HIS A 41 3.63 13.82 11.09
C HIS A 41 2.10 13.87 11.26
N GLN A 42 1.51 15.06 11.27
CA GLN A 42 0.07 15.22 11.43
C GLN A 42 -0.70 14.72 10.19
N GLN A 43 -0.24 15.07 8.99
CA GLN A 43 -0.85 14.60 7.74
C GLN A 43 -0.81 13.06 7.65
N ARG A 44 0.33 12.42 7.93
CA ARG A 44 0.44 10.95 7.95
C ARG A 44 -0.57 10.29 8.90
N ARG A 45 -0.78 10.86 10.09
CA ARG A 45 -1.73 10.35 11.07
C ARG A 45 -3.17 10.49 10.59
N ASN A 46 -3.53 11.66 10.05
CA ASN A 46 -4.87 11.93 9.55
C ASN A 46 -5.23 11.03 8.37
N LEU A 47 -4.32 10.88 7.40
CA LEU A 47 -4.53 9.99 6.24
C LEU A 47 -4.68 8.53 6.66
N ARG A 48 -3.87 8.07 7.61
CA ARG A 48 -4.00 6.71 8.16
C ARG A 48 -5.38 6.50 8.79
N TYR A 49 -5.84 7.44 9.62
CA TYR A 49 -7.16 7.36 10.24
C TYR A 49 -8.28 7.31 9.20
N GLN A 50 -8.25 8.20 8.21
CA GLN A 50 -9.23 8.26 7.13
C GLN A 50 -9.26 6.97 6.31
N LYS A 51 -8.09 6.46 5.91
CA LYS A 51 -7.96 5.20 5.17
C LYS A 51 -8.68 4.08 5.91
N PHE A 52 -8.35 3.83 7.18
CA PHE A 52 -8.97 2.73 7.92
C PHE A 52 -10.45 2.97 8.23
N ARG A 53 -10.86 4.22 8.50
CA ARG A 53 -12.27 4.51 8.80
C ARG A 53 -13.19 4.31 7.60
N SER A 54 -12.67 4.48 6.39
CA SER A 54 -13.39 4.24 5.13
C SER A 54 -13.48 2.77 4.72
N ILE A 55 -12.75 1.87 5.40
CA ILE A 55 -12.79 0.43 5.09
C ILE A 55 -14.00 -0.20 5.77
N GLY A 56 -14.82 -0.86 4.97
CA GLY A 56 -16.07 -1.52 5.40
C GLY A 56 -17.28 -0.66 5.09
N MET A 57 -18.23 -1.23 4.34
CA MET A 57 -19.55 -0.65 4.15
C MET A 57 -20.56 -1.48 4.94
N PHE A 58 -21.39 -0.82 5.73
CA PHE A 58 -22.47 -1.44 6.48
C PHE A 58 -23.79 -0.90 5.93
N ALA A 59 -24.75 -1.80 5.71
CA ALA A 59 -26.14 -1.42 5.50
C ALA A 59 -26.77 -1.24 6.88
N GLU A 60 -27.12 -0.02 7.25
CA GLU A 60 -27.94 0.22 8.44
C GLU A 60 -29.36 -0.28 8.14
N VAL A 61 -29.84 -1.24 8.92
CA VAL A 61 -31.25 -1.61 8.87
C VAL A 61 -32.02 -0.51 9.58
N PRO A 62 -32.95 0.21 8.91
CA PRO A 62 -33.75 1.23 9.56
C PRO A 62 -34.60 0.58 10.66
N ALA A 63 -34.69 1.27 11.80
CA ALA A 63 -35.51 0.89 12.94
C ALA A 63 -37.01 1.03 12.66
#